data_AF-A0AAJ2UL49-F1
#
_entry.id   AF-A0AAJ2UL49-F1
#
_cell.length_a   1.000
_cell.length_b   1.000
_cell.length_c   1.000
_cell.angle_alpha   90.00
_cell.angle_beta   90.00
_cell.angle_gamma   90.00
#
_symmetry.space_group_name_H-M   'P 1'
#
loop_
_entity.id
_entity.type
_entity.pdbx_description
1 polymer ?
#
loop_
_entity_poly.entity_id
_entity_poly.type
_entity_poly.pdbx_seq_one_letter_code
_entity_poly.pdbx_strand_id
1 'polypeptide(L)'
;MNRARVLWERVPAPVVDIVLVAVAALDLWPSLWDDTRTGVAPAALGCAALAFRRRFPLGVFLLTLPIALTQDIALAPLVALFTLAERSRDRPLLAGCVALAAVAGSVPWPLAGFAEVGRTMTLIDFVYSLATAAAPVLFGQLLQAHRDLARRLAEIEEAREHERALHAQAVLARERAQLAREMHDVVSHQVSLIAVQAGALQVATKDADAREAARTIRSLSVTTLDELRTMVTLLRASGGQATELTPQPTLADLHRLVESSGTHAQLKGELPPTVGTPAQRALYRTVQEALTNVRKHAPGANARVELWQDGDNVGVTVANTAPTRPSLSLPGSQQGLVGLRERADILHGTLEAGPTAEGGYRVRLRIPLGTD
;
A
#
# COMPACT_ATOMS: atom_id res chain seq x y z
N MET A 1 15.76 8.80 30.25
CA MET A 1 15.27 7.41 30.35
C MET A 1 16.11 6.54 29.40
N ASN A 2 16.90 5.54 29.77
CA ASN A 2 17.13 4.89 31.05
C ASN A 2 18.40 3.99 30.86
N ARG A 3 19.59 4.43 31.28
CA ARG A 3 20.86 3.66 31.12
C ARG A 3 20.79 2.27 31.79
N ALA A 4 19.93 2.10 32.80
CA ALA A 4 19.66 0.82 33.44
C ALA A 4 18.92 -0.19 32.54
N ARG A 5 18.12 0.26 31.56
CA ARG A 5 17.38 -0.61 30.63
C ARG A 5 18.31 -1.33 29.65
N VAL A 6 19.35 -0.64 29.19
CA VAL A 6 20.35 -1.14 28.24
C VAL A 6 21.27 -2.22 28.88
N LEU A 7 21.47 -2.16 30.20
CA LEU A 7 22.26 -3.16 30.92
C LEU A 7 21.52 -4.50 31.08
N TRP A 8 20.20 -4.46 31.26
CA TRP A 8 19.39 -5.67 31.43
C TRP A 8 19.12 -6.42 30.13
N GLU A 9 19.06 -5.73 28.99
CA GLU A 9 18.97 -6.37 27.66
C GLU A 9 20.23 -7.15 27.26
N ARG A 10 21.35 -6.95 27.97
CA ARG A 10 22.64 -7.60 27.69
C ARG A 10 22.96 -8.81 28.58
N VAL A 11 22.11 -9.13 29.56
CA VAL A 11 22.38 -10.30 30.41
C VAL A 11 22.02 -11.56 29.62
N PRO A 12 22.98 -12.46 29.35
CA PRO A 12 22.68 -13.70 28.65
C PRO A 12 21.63 -14.51 29.42
N ALA A 13 20.65 -15.07 28.71
CA ALA A 13 19.68 -16.02 29.25
C ALA A 13 20.25 -17.06 30.25
N PRO A 14 21.41 -17.71 29.99
CA PRO A 14 21.99 -18.67 30.93
C PRO A 14 22.44 -18.05 32.26
N VAL A 15 22.85 -16.78 32.27
CA VAL A 15 23.27 -16.09 33.51
C VAL A 15 22.07 -15.87 34.42
N VAL A 16 20.92 -15.47 33.86
CA VAL A 16 19.66 -15.34 34.61
C VAL A 16 19.19 -16.71 35.13
N ASP A 17 19.38 -17.78 34.35
CA ASP A 17 19.04 -19.14 34.76
C ASP A 17 19.93 -19.62 35.91
N ILE A 18 21.24 -19.38 35.85
CA ILE A 18 22.20 -19.72 36.91
C ILE A 18 21.90 -18.94 38.20
N VAL A 19 21.64 -17.64 38.11
CA VAL A 19 21.32 -16.81 39.28
C VAL A 19 20.02 -17.30 39.94
N LEU A 20 18.99 -17.64 39.16
CA LEU A 20 17.73 -18.13 39.72
C LEU A 20 17.87 -19.51 40.36
N VAL A 21 18.69 -20.41 39.78
CA VAL A 21 19.02 -21.70 40.40
C VAL A 21 19.83 -21.50 41.68
N ALA A 22 20.79 -20.58 41.70
CA ALA A 22 21.58 -20.26 42.88
C ALA A 22 20.75 -19.64 44.01
N VAL A 23 19.80 -18.76 43.68
CA VAL A 23 18.86 -18.17 44.65
C VAL A 23 17.90 -19.23 45.20
N ALA A 24 17.39 -20.13 44.36
CA ALA A 24 16.56 -21.25 44.82
C ALA A 24 17.36 -22.24 45.71
N ALA A 25 18.64 -22.47 45.39
CA ALA A 25 19.53 -23.28 46.23
C ALA A 25 19.91 -22.59 47.55
N LEU A 26 19.88 -21.25 47.60
CA LEU A 26 20.07 -20.50 48.85
C LEU A 26 18.81 -20.57 49.73
N ASP A 27 17.61 -20.56 49.12
CA ASP A 27 16.32 -20.79 49.80
C ASP A 27 16.26 -22.18 50.46
N LEU A 28 16.95 -23.16 49.87
CA LEU A 28 17.11 -24.50 50.42
C LEU A 28 17.99 -24.53 51.68
N TRP A 29 18.93 -23.59 51.84
CA TRP A 29 19.98 -23.65 52.87
C TRP A 29 19.46 -23.82 54.33
N PRO A 30 18.40 -23.13 54.78
CA PRO A 30 17.87 -23.29 56.13
C PRO A 30 17.30 -24.70 56.36
N SER A 31 16.63 -25.28 55.37
CA SER A 31 16.04 -26.62 55.46
C SER A 31 17.09 -27.74 55.56
N LEU A 32 18.30 -27.50 55.04
CA LEU A 32 19.43 -28.44 55.16
C LEU A 32 19.92 -28.61 56.61
N TRP A 33 19.55 -27.69 57.50
CA TRP A 33 19.97 -27.71 58.91
C TRP A 33 19.02 -28.52 59.81
N ASP A 34 17.74 -28.61 59.43
CA ASP A 34 16.68 -29.23 60.24
C ASP A 34 16.30 -30.66 59.79
N ASP A 35 16.50 -31.03 58.52
CA ASP A 35 15.91 -32.26 57.97
C ASP A 35 16.91 -33.44 57.77
N THR A 36 16.36 -34.65 57.88
CA THR A 36 16.97 -35.93 57.52
C THR A 36 17.38 -35.99 56.03
N ARG A 37 18.44 -36.75 55.73
CA ARG A 37 19.07 -36.91 54.38
C ARG A 37 18.12 -37.22 53.22
N THR A 38 16.87 -37.58 53.50
CA THR A 38 15.80 -37.91 52.54
C THR A 38 15.15 -36.69 51.88
N GLY A 39 15.15 -35.50 52.49
CA GLY A 39 14.56 -34.28 51.93
C GLY A 39 15.46 -33.52 50.93
N VAL A 40 16.78 -33.66 51.10
CA VAL A 40 17.79 -32.91 50.31
C VAL A 40 17.84 -33.32 48.83
N ALA A 41 17.71 -34.61 48.54
CA ALA A 41 17.77 -35.14 47.17
C ALA A 41 16.62 -34.64 46.27
N PRO A 42 15.33 -34.71 46.66
CA PRO A 42 14.25 -34.15 45.85
C PRO A 42 14.34 -32.64 45.71
N ALA A 43 14.79 -31.91 46.74
CA ALA A 43 14.92 -30.47 46.66
C ALA A 43 16.03 -30.02 45.69
N ALA A 44 17.17 -30.72 45.68
CA ALA A 44 18.23 -30.52 44.69
C ALA A 44 17.74 -30.85 43.26
N LEU A 45 16.92 -31.91 43.11
CA LEU A 45 16.31 -32.28 41.83
C LEU A 45 15.38 -31.19 41.30
N GLY A 46 14.56 -30.57 42.15
CA GLY A 46 13.69 -29.45 41.73
C GLY A 46 14.46 -28.20 41.33
N CYS A 47 15.52 -27.87 42.07
CA CYS A 47 16.41 -26.77 41.70
C CYS A 47 17.11 -27.04 40.36
N ALA A 48 17.57 -28.27 40.12
CA ALA A 48 18.15 -28.68 38.84
C ALA A 48 17.10 -28.66 37.70
N ALA A 49 15.85 -29.02 37.99
CA ALA A 49 14.76 -29.00 37.01
C ALA A 49 14.43 -27.57 36.52
N LEU A 50 14.70 -26.53 37.33
CA LEU A 50 14.57 -25.14 36.88
C LEU A 50 15.48 -24.82 35.68
N ALA A 51 16.57 -25.54 35.46
CA ALA A 51 17.38 -25.38 34.24
C ALA A 51 16.60 -25.73 32.97
N PHE A 52 15.61 -26.62 33.07
CA PHE A 52 14.75 -27.05 31.97
C PHE A 52 13.41 -26.28 31.90
N ARG A 53 13.20 -25.26 32.75
CA ARG A 53 11.94 -24.49 32.83
C ARG A 53 11.53 -23.85 31.51
N ARG A 54 12.50 -23.51 30.65
CA ARG A 54 12.26 -22.94 29.33
C ARG A 54 11.80 -24.00 28.33
N ARG A 55 12.20 -25.27 28.47
CA ARG A 55 11.84 -26.34 27.53
C ARG A 55 10.51 -26.99 27.90
N PHE A 56 10.29 -27.25 29.19
CA PHE A 56 9.11 -27.96 29.70
C PHE A 56 8.51 -27.23 30.93
N PRO A 57 7.90 -26.04 30.75
CA PRO A 57 7.49 -25.19 31.87
C PRO A 57 6.46 -25.85 32.79
N LEU A 58 5.47 -26.55 32.22
CA LEU A 58 4.44 -27.25 32.99
C LEU A 58 5.02 -28.46 33.72
N GLY A 59 5.88 -29.24 33.07
CA GLY A 59 6.52 -30.40 33.69
C GLY A 59 7.43 -30.01 34.86
N VAL A 60 8.18 -28.92 34.70
CA VAL A 60 9.04 -28.38 35.77
C VAL A 60 8.20 -27.83 36.93
N PHE A 61 7.09 -27.15 36.67
CA PHE A 61 6.17 -26.72 37.73
C PHE A 61 5.56 -27.90 38.50
N LEU A 62 5.10 -28.94 37.81
CA LEU A 62 4.56 -30.12 38.49
C LEU A 62 5.61 -30.82 39.35
N LEU A 63 6.87 -30.80 38.92
CA LEU A 63 7.98 -31.40 39.65
C LEU A 63 8.42 -30.58 40.88
N THR A 64 8.11 -29.29 40.95
CA THR A 64 8.39 -28.46 42.13
C THR A 64 7.32 -28.53 43.21
N LEU A 65 6.11 -29.03 42.91
CA LEU A 65 5.01 -29.14 43.89
C LEU A 65 5.28 -30.10 45.06
N PRO A 66 5.81 -31.33 44.85
CA PRO A 66 6.12 -32.23 45.96
C PRO A 66 7.20 -31.67 46.88
N ILE A 67 8.12 -30.87 46.33
CA ILE A 67 9.19 -30.21 47.08
C ILE A 67 8.62 -29.08 47.93
N ALA A 68 7.71 -28.29 47.37
CA ALA A 68 7.02 -27.23 48.10
C ALA A 68 6.21 -27.79 49.30
N LEU A 69 5.57 -28.95 49.12
CA LEU A 69 4.79 -29.62 50.18
C LEU A 69 5.66 -30.22 51.30
N THR A 70 6.90 -30.62 50.98
CA THR A 70 7.73 -31.40 51.91
C THR A 70 8.85 -30.61 52.57
N GLN A 71 9.26 -29.45 52.02
CA GLN A 71 10.47 -28.74 52.44
C GLN A 71 10.26 -27.23 52.65
N ASP A 72 9.02 -26.72 52.64
CA ASP A 72 8.67 -25.28 52.75
C ASP A 72 9.47 -24.35 51.79
N ILE A 73 9.90 -24.88 50.65
CA ILE A 73 10.66 -24.12 49.65
C ILE A 73 9.70 -23.34 48.75
N ALA A 74 9.68 -22.03 48.90
CA ALA A 74 8.76 -21.15 48.18
C ALA A 74 9.32 -20.69 46.81
N LEU A 75 10.64 -20.48 46.67
CA LEU A 75 11.16 -19.82 45.47
C LEU A 75 11.08 -20.65 44.19
N ALA A 76 11.35 -21.96 44.26
CA ALA A 76 11.33 -22.85 43.09
C ALA A 76 9.95 -22.91 42.39
N PRO A 77 8.82 -23.17 43.09
CA PRO A 77 7.50 -23.17 42.46
C PRO A 77 7.08 -21.78 41.95
N LEU A 78 7.49 -20.68 42.62
CA LEU A 78 7.20 -19.32 42.14
C LEU A 78 7.93 -19.00 40.83
N VAL A 79 9.20 -19.36 40.71
CA VAL A 79 9.98 -19.19 39.47
C VAL A 79 9.42 -20.05 38.35
N ALA A 80 8.98 -21.28 38.65
CA ALA A 80 8.33 -22.15 37.68
C ALA A 80 6.99 -21.58 37.20
N LEU A 81 6.14 -21.08 38.11
CA LEU A 81 4.87 -20.41 37.78
C LEU A 81 5.07 -19.13 36.96
N PHE A 82 6.04 -18.29 37.33
CA PHE A 82 6.40 -17.10 36.56
C PHE A 82 6.78 -17.47 35.12
N THR A 83 7.66 -18.47 34.97
CA THR A 83 8.11 -18.94 33.66
C THR A 83 6.95 -19.51 32.83
N LEU A 84 6.07 -20.28 33.47
CA LEU A 84 4.88 -20.83 32.82
C LEU A 84 3.93 -19.71 32.37
N ALA A 85 3.73 -18.67 33.18
CA ALA A 85 2.90 -17.52 32.86
C ALA A 85 3.49 -16.64 31.75
N GLU A 86 4.82 -16.51 31.68
CA GLU A 86 5.49 -15.77 30.60
C GLU A 86 5.34 -16.48 29.24
N ARG A 87 5.20 -17.81 29.26
CA ARG A 87 5.23 -18.66 28.06
C ARG A 87 3.87 -19.21 27.63
N SER A 88 2.91 -19.28 28.53
CA SER A 88 1.53 -19.73 28.28
C SER A 88 0.57 -18.55 28.20
N ARG A 89 -0.43 -18.65 27.32
CA ARG A 89 -1.55 -17.69 27.24
C ARG A 89 -2.86 -18.28 27.80
N ASP A 90 -2.83 -19.54 28.21
CA ASP A 90 -4.01 -20.27 28.66
C ASP A 90 -4.34 -19.89 30.10
N ARG A 91 -5.17 -18.85 30.25
CA ARG A 91 -5.70 -18.39 31.55
C ARG A 91 -6.31 -19.50 32.41
N PRO A 92 -7.12 -20.45 31.90
CA PRO A 92 -7.66 -21.51 32.74
C PRO A 92 -6.58 -22.46 33.27
N LEU A 93 -5.55 -22.75 32.46
CA LEU A 93 -4.41 -23.57 32.89
C LEU A 93 -3.63 -22.85 34.00
N LEU A 94 -3.35 -21.56 33.83
CA LEU A 94 -2.64 -20.77 34.84
C LEU A 94 -3.44 -20.67 36.15
N ALA A 95 -4.76 -20.45 36.07
CA ALA A 95 -5.62 -20.46 37.26
C ALA A 95 -5.60 -21.83 37.97
N GLY A 96 -5.62 -22.93 37.21
CA GLY A 96 -5.48 -24.28 37.74
C GLY A 96 -4.12 -24.50 38.43
N CYS A 97 -3.02 -24.05 37.83
CA CYS A 97 -1.69 -24.14 38.44
C CYS A 97 -1.57 -23.29 39.71
N VAL A 98 -2.15 -22.08 39.74
CA VAL A 98 -2.20 -21.23 40.94
C VAL A 98 -2.98 -21.89 42.06
N ALA A 99 -4.17 -22.44 41.75
CA ALA A 99 -4.97 -23.16 42.73
C ALA A 99 -4.23 -24.41 43.27
N LEU A 100 -3.56 -25.15 42.38
CA LEU A 100 -2.79 -26.33 42.76
C LEU A 100 -1.60 -25.99 43.67
N ALA A 101 -0.88 -24.90 43.37
CA ALA A 101 0.20 -24.39 44.22
C ALA A 101 -0.33 -23.90 45.57
N ALA A 102 -1.49 -23.23 45.58
CA ALA A 102 -2.13 -22.76 46.82
C ALA A 102 -2.54 -23.92 47.73
N VAL A 103 -3.12 -24.97 47.15
CA VAL A 103 -3.46 -26.20 47.88
C VAL A 103 -2.19 -26.86 48.43
N ALA A 104 -1.16 -27.03 47.59
CA ALA A 104 0.11 -27.65 48.00
C ALA A 104 0.81 -26.87 49.13
N GLY A 105 0.79 -25.54 49.12
CA GLY A 105 1.37 -24.72 50.19
C GLY A 105 0.54 -24.67 51.48
N SER A 106 -0.75 -25.00 51.43
CA SER A 106 -1.66 -24.97 52.58
C SER A 106 -1.81 -26.31 53.31
N VAL A 107 -1.34 -27.40 52.70
CA VAL A 107 -1.47 -28.76 53.24
C VAL A 107 -0.17 -29.10 54.00
N PRO A 108 -0.21 -29.20 55.34
CA PRO A 108 0.94 -29.56 56.15
C PRO A 108 1.36 -31.00 55.86
N TRP A 109 2.67 -31.23 55.83
CA TRP A 109 3.28 -32.55 55.71
C TRP A 109 4.08 -32.87 56.97
N PRO A 110 3.87 -34.02 57.63
CA PRO A 110 2.93 -35.10 57.28
C PRO A 110 1.45 -34.73 57.55
N LEU A 111 0.54 -35.33 56.77
CA LEU A 111 -0.91 -35.05 56.82
C LEU A 111 -1.55 -35.21 58.21
N ALA A 112 -0.91 -35.93 59.13
CA ALA A 112 -1.34 -36.04 60.52
C ALA A 112 -1.40 -34.67 61.23
N GLY A 113 -0.51 -33.73 60.87
CA GLY A 113 -0.53 -32.36 61.40
C GLY A 113 -1.76 -31.55 60.97
N PHE A 114 -2.48 -31.97 59.93
CA PHE A 114 -3.70 -31.28 59.49
C PHE A 114 -4.81 -31.30 60.54
N ALA A 115 -4.86 -32.33 61.40
CA ALA A 115 -5.81 -32.40 62.50
C ALA A 115 -5.41 -31.53 63.70
N GLU A 116 -4.12 -31.20 63.82
CA GLU A 116 -3.56 -30.37 64.88
C GLU A 116 -3.65 -28.87 64.55
N VAL A 117 -3.51 -28.52 63.26
CA VAL A 117 -3.69 -27.16 62.76
C VAL A 117 -5.18 -26.83 62.71
N GLY A 118 -5.60 -25.83 63.50
CA GLY A 118 -7.00 -25.39 63.52
C GLY A 118 -7.47 -24.85 62.17
N ARG A 119 -8.75 -25.06 61.84
CA ARG A 119 -9.38 -24.65 60.56
C ARG A 119 -9.11 -23.20 60.15
N THR A 120 -9.05 -22.29 61.12
CA THR A 120 -8.76 -20.87 60.88
C THR A 120 -7.36 -20.66 60.35
N MET A 121 -6.35 -21.36 60.87
CA MET A 121 -4.97 -21.24 60.41
C MET A 121 -4.80 -21.83 59.01
N THR A 122 -5.40 -22.99 58.73
CA THR A 122 -5.40 -23.58 57.38
C THR A 122 -6.01 -22.64 56.34
N LEU A 123 -7.11 -21.93 56.68
CA LEU A 123 -7.70 -20.94 55.78
C LEU A 123 -6.75 -19.77 55.54
N ILE A 124 -6.07 -19.28 56.58
CA ILE A 124 -5.09 -18.21 56.49
C ILE A 124 -3.93 -18.63 55.57
N ASP A 125 -3.35 -19.81 55.79
CA ASP A 125 -2.24 -20.34 55.01
C ASP A 125 -2.62 -20.56 53.54
N PHE A 126 -3.85 -21.04 53.29
CA PHE A 126 -4.39 -21.16 51.95
C PHE A 126 -4.51 -19.79 51.24
N VAL A 127 -5.05 -18.78 51.91
CA VAL A 127 -5.18 -17.43 51.33
C VAL A 127 -3.80 -16.81 51.06
N TYR A 128 -2.85 -16.96 51.97
CA TYR A 128 -1.47 -16.51 51.76
C TYR A 128 -0.79 -17.26 50.61
N SER A 129 -0.93 -18.58 50.55
CA SER A 129 -0.37 -19.41 49.48
C SER A 129 -0.97 -19.05 48.12
N LEU A 130 -2.27 -18.78 48.08
CA LEU A 130 -2.97 -18.33 46.87
C LEU A 130 -2.48 -16.97 46.40
N ALA A 131 -2.38 -15.99 47.31
CA ALA A 131 -1.86 -14.67 46.97
C ALA A 131 -0.42 -14.73 46.45
N THR A 132 0.42 -15.54 47.11
CA THR A 132 1.84 -15.72 46.76
C THR A 132 2.00 -16.43 45.41
N ALA A 133 1.19 -17.45 45.12
CA ALA A 133 1.19 -18.14 43.82
C ALA A 133 0.60 -17.29 42.68
N ALA A 134 -0.39 -16.44 42.97
CA ALA A 134 -1.00 -15.56 41.98
C ALA A 134 -0.06 -14.42 41.53
N ALA A 135 0.76 -13.88 42.44
CA ALA A 135 1.67 -12.77 42.17
C ALA A 135 2.60 -12.99 40.96
N PRO A 136 3.39 -14.08 40.85
CA PRO A 136 4.26 -14.31 39.69
C PRO A 136 3.49 -14.53 38.40
N VAL A 137 2.28 -15.11 38.45
CA VAL A 137 1.45 -15.31 37.27
C VAL A 137 0.93 -13.98 36.74
N LEU A 138 0.39 -13.13 37.62
CA LEU A 138 -0.07 -11.80 37.26
C LEU A 138 1.07 -10.93 36.72
N PHE A 139 2.25 -11.00 37.36
CA PHE A 139 3.42 -10.26 36.91
C PHE A 139 3.95 -10.75 35.55
N GLY A 140 3.99 -12.08 35.33
CA GLY A 140 4.35 -12.67 34.05
C GLY A 140 3.40 -12.26 32.92
N GLN A 141 2.08 -12.30 33.17
CA GLN A 141 1.08 -11.85 32.20
C GLN A 141 1.16 -10.34 31.92
N LEU A 142 1.39 -9.52 32.94
CA LEU A 142 1.57 -8.08 32.79
C LEU A 142 2.78 -7.77 31.91
N LEU A 143 3.92 -8.43 32.16
CA LEU A 143 5.14 -8.24 31.37
C LEU A 143 4.96 -8.73 29.93
N GLN A 144 4.26 -9.85 29.74
CA GLN A 144 3.90 -10.35 28.40
C GLN A 144 3.02 -9.33 27.65
N ALA A 145 1.98 -8.79 28.31
CA ALA A 145 1.11 -7.77 27.74
C ALA A 145 1.85 -6.48 27.40
N HIS A 146 2.76 -6.01 28.26
CA HIS A 146 3.61 -4.85 27.98
C HIS A 146 4.52 -5.08 26.77
N ARG A 147 5.12 -6.27 26.64
CA ARG A 147 5.97 -6.61 25.48
C ARG A 147 5.16 -6.73 24.19
N ASP A 148 3.96 -7.31 24.25
CA ASP A 148 3.03 -7.38 23.11
C ASP A 148 2.61 -5.97 22.67
N LEU A 149 2.28 -5.09 23.61
CA LEU A 149 1.93 -3.70 23.33
C LEU A 149 3.11 -2.93 22.72
N ALA A 150 4.31 -3.07 23.29
CA ALA A 150 5.50 -2.40 22.78
C ALA A 150 5.85 -2.85 21.35
N ARG A 151 5.72 -4.15 21.05
CA ARG A 151 5.91 -4.67 19.68
C ARG A 151 4.89 -4.07 18.71
N ARG A 152 3.61 -4.07 19.07
CA ARG A 152 2.56 -3.46 18.24
C ARG A 152 2.78 -1.97 17.99
N LEU A 153 3.23 -1.23 19.01
CA LEU A 153 3.54 0.19 18.86
C LEU A 153 4.72 0.42 17.92
N ALA A 154 5.75 -0.42 17.97
CA ALA A 154 6.87 -0.36 17.04
C ALA A 154 6.43 -0.67 15.60
N GLU A 155 5.61 -1.71 15.40
CA GLU A 155 5.04 -2.05 14.08
C GLU A 155 4.18 -0.90 13.51
N ILE A 156 3.38 -0.25 14.34
CA ILE A 156 2.56 0.90 13.93
C ILE A 156 3.42 2.11 13.55
N GLU A 157 4.49 2.39 14.29
CA GLU A 157 5.38 3.51 13.97
C GLU A 157 6.11 3.26 12.66
N GLU A 158 6.64 2.05 12.44
CA GLU A 158 7.30 1.67 11.19
C GLU A 158 6.34 1.78 9.99
N ALA A 159 5.09 1.32 10.13
CA ALA A 159 4.07 1.46 9.10
C ALA A 159 3.75 2.94 8.79
N ARG A 160 3.67 3.79 9.82
CA ARG A 160 3.43 5.24 9.66
C ARG A 160 4.58 5.97 9.00
N GLU A 161 5.82 5.61 9.33
CA GLU A 161 7.01 6.18 8.68
C GLU A 161 7.02 5.83 7.18
N HIS A 162 6.68 4.59 6.84
CA HIS A 162 6.55 4.15 5.45
C HIS A 162 5.45 4.92 4.70
N GLU A 163 4.27 5.07 5.31
CA GLU A 163 3.15 5.83 4.72
C GLU A 163 3.51 7.31 4.50
N ARG A 164 4.16 7.95 5.48
CA ARG A 164 4.64 9.34 5.35
C ARG A 164 5.64 9.50 4.21
N ALA A 165 6.55 8.55 4.04
CA ALA A 165 7.53 8.58 2.96
C ALA A 165 6.86 8.47 1.58
N LEU A 166 5.91 7.55 1.43
CA LEU A 166 5.12 7.40 0.19
C LEU A 166 4.28 8.65 -0.10
N HIS A 167 3.62 9.21 0.91
CA HIS A 167 2.83 10.42 0.77
C HIS A 167 3.70 11.62 0.36
N ALA A 168 4.87 11.79 0.96
CA ALA A 168 5.82 12.85 0.58
C ALA A 168 6.30 12.70 -0.88
N GLN A 169 6.59 11.47 -1.32
CA GLN A 169 6.96 11.21 -2.72
C GLN A 169 5.80 11.52 -3.68
N ALA A 170 4.58 11.16 -3.32
CA ALA A 170 3.39 11.44 -4.13
C ALA A 170 3.13 12.96 -4.24
N VAL A 171 3.25 13.70 -3.13
CA VAL A 171 3.12 15.17 -3.13
C VAL A 171 4.18 15.81 -4.03
N LEU A 172 5.46 15.43 -3.88
CA LEU A 172 6.54 15.96 -4.72
C LEU A 172 6.35 15.63 -6.20
N ALA A 173 5.89 14.41 -6.53
CA ALA A 173 5.60 14.03 -7.92
C ALA A 173 4.46 14.89 -8.50
N ARG A 174 3.40 15.13 -7.71
CA ARG A 174 2.28 16.00 -8.09
C ARG A 174 2.72 17.44 -8.31
N GLU A 175 3.54 18.00 -7.41
CA GLU A 175 4.11 19.34 -7.57
C GLU A 175 4.96 19.45 -8.83
N ARG A 176 5.85 18.48 -9.09
CA ARG A 176 6.67 18.46 -10.32
C ARG A 176 5.80 18.41 -11.58
N ALA A 177 4.73 17.63 -11.57
CA ALA A 177 3.80 17.56 -12.69
C ALA A 177 2.97 18.85 -12.86
N GLN A 178 2.69 19.57 -11.78
CA GLN A 178 2.06 20.89 -11.83
C GLN A 178 3.01 21.95 -12.38
N LEU A 179 4.23 22.04 -11.84
CA LEU A 179 5.26 22.96 -12.32
C LEU A 179 5.58 22.72 -13.79
N ALA A 180 5.70 21.48 -14.23
CA ALA A 180 5.92 21.15 -15.64
C ALA A 180 4.77 21.66 -16.54
N ARG A 181 3.52 21.61 -16.07
CA ARG A 181 2.37 22.15 -16.82
C ARG A 181 2.39 23.68 -16.87
N GLU A 182 2.58 24.33 -15.73
CA GLU A 182 2.64 25.80 -15.66
C GLU A 182 3.79 26.34 -16.53
N MET A 183 4.98 25.73 -16.45
CA MET A 183 6.11 26.05 -17.30
C MET A 183 5.81 25.81 -18.78
N HIS A 184 5.18 24.68 -19.13
CA HIS A 184 4.82 24.38 -20.52
C HIS A 184 3.80 25.37 -21.09
N ASP A 185 2.79 25.77 -20.32
CA ASP A 185 1.76 26.68 -20.79
C ASP A 185 2.35 28.08 -21.05
N VAL A 186 3.19 28.58 -20.13
CA VAL A 186 3.88 29.86 -20.30
C VAL A 186 4.85 29.82 -21.48
N VAL A 187 5.70 28.80 -21.57
CA VAL A 187 6.70 28.69 -22.65
C VAL A 187 6.01 28.47 -24.00
N SER A 188 5.01 27.59 -24.08
CA SER A 188 4.28 27.34 -25.33
C SER A 188 3.57 28.58 -25.83
N HIS A 189 3.00 29.39 -24.93
CA HIS A 189 2.37 30.65 -25.30
C HIS A 189 3.39 31.64 -25.88
N GLN A 190 4.54 31.82 -25.22
CA GLN A 190 5.61 32.71 -25.69
C GLN A 190 6.17 32.28 -27.05
N VAL A 191 6.49 30.99 -27.21
CA VAL A 191 7.02 30.45 -28.49
C VAL A 191 5.98 30.53 -29.60
N SER A 192 4.69 30.31 -29.29
CA SER A 192 3.60 30.50 -30.26
C SER A 192 3.51 31.95 -30.72
N LEU A 193 3.64 32.92 -29.80
CA LEU A 193 3.65 34.34 -30.16
C LEU A 193 4.84 34.70 -31.05
N ILE A 194 6.04 34.17 -30.76
CA ILE A 194 7.23 34.34 -31.63
C ILE A 194 6.96 33.77 -33.02
N ALA A 195 6.37 32.58 -33.13
CA ALA A 195 6.01 31.98 -34.41
C ALA A 195 5.01 32.83 -35.22
N VAL A 196 4.01 33.42 -34.54
CA VAL A 196 3.03 34.33 -35.16
C VAL A 196 3.69 35.62 -35.63
N GLN A 197 4.52 36.26 -34.80
CA GLN A 197 5.24 37.49 -35.16
C GLN A 197 6.22 37.26 -36.33
N ALA A 198 6.96 36.15 -36.30
CA ALA A 198 7.83 35.75 -37.40
C ALA A 198 7.03 35.51 -38.69
N GLY A 199 5.87 34.86 -38.59
CA GLY A 199 4.96 34.69 -39.72
C GLY A 199 4.43 36.00 -40.29
N ALA A 200 4.09 36.97 -39.44
CA ALA A 200 3.66 38.31 -39.86
C ALA A 200 4.80 39.08 -40.56
N LEU A 201 6.02 39.03 -40.00
CA LEU A 201 7.20 39.67 -40.58
C LEU A 201 7.54 39.09 -41.97
N GLN A 202 7.43 37.76 -42.12
CA GLN A 202 7.64 37.06 -43.39
C GLN A 202 6.70 37.56 -44.51
N VAL A 203 5.45 37.90 -44.17
CA VAL A 203 4.46 38.42 -45.13
C VAL A 203 4.63 39.93 -45.38
N ALA A 204 4.96 40.69 -44.34
CA ALA A 204 5.04 42.15 -44.43
C ALA A 204 6.34 42.67 -45.09
N THR A 205 7.45 41.94 -44.99
CA THR A 205 8.75 42.42 -45.47
C THR A 205 8.96 42.23 -46.98
N LYS A 206 9.52 43.25 -47.64
CA LYS A 206 9.91 43.21 -49.06
C LYS A 206 11.35 42.73 -49.28
N ASP A 207 12.19 42.84 -48.25
CA ASP A 207 13.57 42.37 -48.27
C ASP A 207 13.64 40.83 -48.23
N ALA A 208 14.43 40.25 -49.13
CA ALA A 208 14.57 38.81 -49.28
C ALA A 208 15.29 38.18 -48.08
N ASP A 209 16.32 38.84 -47.55
CA ASP A 209 17.12 38.32 -46.44
C ASP A 209 16.30 38.35 -45.13
N ALA A 210 15.59 39.45 -44.87
CA ALA A 210 14.66 39.54 -43.75
C ALA A 210 13.52 38.50 -43.81
N ARG A 211 13.04 38.17 -45.02
CA ARG A 211 12.00 37.15 -45.22
C ARG A 211 12.52 35.74 -44.88
N GLU A 212 13.76 35.45 -45.26
CA GLU A 212 14.39 34.15 -45.00
C GLU A 212 14.73 33.97 -43.51
N ALA A 213 15.21 35.03 -42.85
CA ALA A 213 15.40 35.04 -41.40
C ALA A 213 14.07 34.79 -40.66
N ALA A 214 12.98 35.46 -41.07
CA ALA A 214 11.65 35.26 -40.49
C ALA A 214 11.12 33.82 -40.70
N ARG A 215 11.36 33.20 -41.87
CA ARG A 215 11.06 31.77 -42.09
C ARG A 215 11.80 30.88 -41.11
N THR A 216 13.09 31.13 -40.93
CA THR A 216 13.96 30.34 -40.05
C THR A 216 13.48 30.42 -38.61
N ILE A 217 13.21 31.63 -38.09
CA ILE A 217 12.68 31.84 -36.73
C ILE A 217 11.34 31.12 -36.55
N ARG A 218 10.44 31.20 -37.54
CA ARG A 218 9.14 30.52 -37.49
C ARG A 218 9.30 29.00 -37.45
N SER A 219 10.17 28.45 -38.30
CA SER A 219 10.48 27.02 -38.34
C SER A 219 11.00 26.53 -37.00
N LEU A 220 12.03 27.19 -36.45
CA LEU A 220 12.59 26.88 -35.14
C LEU A 220 11.52 26.91 -34.05
N SER A 221 10.69 27.96 -34.01
CA SER A 221 9.62 28.09 -33.01
C SER A 221 8.60 26.95 -33.08
N VAL A 222 8.22 26.51 -34.29
CA VAL A 222 7.29 25.39 -34.48
C VAL A 222 7.92 24.07 -34.04
N THR A 223 9.18 23.83 -34.39
CA THR A 223 9.91 22.62 -33.95
C THR A 223 10.05 22.58 -32.42
N THR A 224 10.43 23.69 -31.79
CA THR A 224 10.54 23.78 -30.32
C THR A 224 9.21 23.52 -29.62
N LEU A 225 8.09 24.00 -30.16
CA LEU A 225 6.74 23.70 -29.63
C LEU A 225 6.43 22.20 -29.66
N ASP A 226 6.85 21.48 -30.70
CA ASP A 226 6.62 20.05 -30.85
C ASP A 226 7.48 19.21 -29.89
N GLU A 227 8.76 19.59 -29.74
CA GLU A 227 9.68 18.99 -28.77
C GLU A 227 9.19 19.19 -27.32
N LEU A 228 8.72 20.39 -26.98
CA LEU A 228 8.16 20.69 -25.66
C LEU A 228 6.92 19.85 -25.33
N ARG A 229 6.01 19.66 -26.29
CA ARG A 229 4.81 18.80 -26.10
C ARG A 229 5.18 17.35 -25.87
N THR A 230 6.21 16.87 -26.58
CA THR A 230 6.72 15.50 -26.44
C THR A 230 7.29 15.27 -25.05
N MET A 231 8.13 16.20 -24.55
CA MET A 231 8.70 16.11 -23.20
C MET A 231 7.63 16.13 -22.09
N VAL A 232 6.60 16.98 -22.20
CA VAL A 232 5.51 17.01 -21.20
C VAL A 232 4.70 15.73 -21.21
N THR A 233 4.46 15.15 -22.39
CA THR A 233 3.76 13.87 -22.50
C THR A 233 4.53 12.74 -21.81
N LEU A 234 5.86 12.70 -21.95
CA LEU A 234 6.72 11.76 -21.26
C LEU A 234 6.73 11.97 -19.75
N LEU A 235 6.83 13.21 -19.26
CA LEU A 235 6.77 13.52 -17.83
C LEU A 235 5.40 13.16 -17.20
N ARG A 236 4.32 13.24 -17.98
CA ARG A 236 2.97 12.79 -17.56
C ARG A 236 2.85 11.28 -17.47
N ALA A 237 3.55 10.52 -18.33
CA ALA A 237 3.56 9.06 -18.27
C ALA A 237 4.34 8.54 -17.05
N SER A 238 5.41 9.24 -16.64
CA SER A 238 6.25 8.88 -15.50
C SER A 238 5.70 9.30 -14.14
N GLY A 239 4.73 10.22 -14.10
CA GLY A 239 4.24 10.89 -12.87
C GLY A 239 3.05 10.22 -12.16
N GLY A 240 2.53 9.10 -12.67
CA GLY A 240 1.43 8.38 -12.04
C GLY A 240 0.05 9.01 -12.26
N GLN A 241 -0.87 8.17 -12.74
CA GLN A 241 -2.31 8.40 -12.95
C GLN A 241 -2.70 9.48 -13.96
N ALA A 242 -3.15 9.00 -15.12
CA ALA A 242 -3.87 9.77 -16.11
C ALA A 242 -5.19 10.33 -15.53
N THR A 243 -5.14 11.57 -15.05
CA THR A 243 -6.20 12.60 -15.15
C THR A 243 -7.64 12.16 -14.77
N GLU A 244 -8.00 12.25 -13.49
CA GLU A 244 -9.39 12.14 -12.99
C GLU A 244 -10.08 13.47 -12.63
N LEU A 245 -9.45 14.64 -12.83
CA LEU A 245 -9.96 15.92 -12.31
C LEU A 245 -10.47 16.92 -13.36
N THR A 246 -10.97 16.44 -14.49
CA THR A 246 -11.76 17.25 -15.43
C THR A 246 -12.98 16.43 -15.79
N PRO A 247 -14.22 16.99 -15.78
CA PRO A 247 -15.38 16.25 -16.25
C PRO A 247 -15.05 15.71 -17.65
N GLN A 248 -14.96 14.38 -17.74
CA GLN A 248 -14.46 13.71 -18.95
C GLN A 248 -15.51 13.94 -20.04
N PRO A 249 -15.09 14.34 -21.25
CA PRO A 249 -16.02 14.61 -22.34
C PRO A 249 -16.83 13.34 -22.66
N THR A 250 -18.14 13.52 -22.79
CA THR A 250 -19.13 12.47 -23.03
C THR A 250 -19.58 12.49 -24.49
N LEU A 251 -20.40 11.52 -24.89
CA LEU A 251 -21.01 11.53 -26.22
C LEU A 251 -21.87 12.79 -26.47
N ALA A 252 -22.41 13.41 -25.41
CA ALA A 252 -23.17 14.67 -25.52
C ALA A 252 -22.31 15.83 -26.04
N ASP A 253 -20.99 15.77 -25.86
CA ASP A 253 -20.06 16.81 -26.30
C ASP A 253 -19.66 16.68 -27.79
N LEU A 254 -20.07 15.60 -28.47
CA LEU A 254 -19.71 15.35 -29.88
C LEU A 254 -20.24 16.42 -30.84
N HIS A 255 -21.46 16.91 -30.63
CA HIS A 255 -22.02 18.00 -31.45
C HIS A 255 -21.13 19.24 -31.39
N ARG A 256 -20.75 19.63 -30.17
CA ARG A 256 -19.86 20.77 -29.92
C ARG A 256 -18.46 20.56 -30.50
N LEU A 257 -17.93 19.34 -30.42
CA LEU A 257 -16.64 18.98 -31.00
C LEU A 257 -16.65 19.12 -32.53
N VAL A 258 -17.72 18.65 -33.18
CA VAL A 258 -17.88 18.73 -34.65
C VAL A 258 -17.94 20.20 -35.10
N GLU A 259 -18.74 21.02 -34.42
CA GLU A 259 -18.86 22.46 -34.69
C GLU A 259 -17.54 23.22 -34.49
N SER A 260 -16.81 22.91 -33.42
CA SER A 260 -15.54 23.59 -33.08
C SER A 260 -14.31 23.03 -33.79
N SER A 261 -14.45 21.97 -34.59
CA SER A 261 -13.32 21.29 -35.26
C SER A 261 -12.63 22.15 -36.33
N GLY A 262 -13.34 23.17 -36.87
CA GLY A 262 -12.88 23.97 -38.01
C GLY A 262 -12.90 23.20 -39.34
N THR A 263 -13.61 22.08 -39.39
CA THR A 263 -13.85 21.26 -40.59
C THR A 263 -15.34 21.28 -40.92
N HIS A 264 -15.73 21.33 -42.21
CA HIS A 264 -17.13 21.15 -42.59
C HIS A 264 -17.52 19.68 -42.38
N ALA A 265 -18.05 19.39 -41.19
CA ALA A 265 -18.34 18.03 -40.73
C ALA A 265 -19.84 17.88 -40.41
N GLN A 266 -20.46 16.78 -40.87
CA GLN A 266 -21.83 16.42 -40.52
C GLN A 266 -21.84 15.22 -39.56
N LEU A 267 -22.53 15.35 -38.42
CA LEU A 267 -22.77 14.26 -37.48
C LEU A 267 -24.13 13.61 -37.79
N LYS A 268 -24.17 12.28 -37.86
CA LYS A 268 -25.40 11.49 -38.04
C LYS A 268 -25.41 10.30 -37.08
N GLY A 269 -26.60 9.94 -36.62
CA GLY A 269 -26.82 8.81 -35.73
C GLY A 269 -26.73 9.19 -34.25
N GLU A 270 -27.30 8.33 -33.41
CA GLU A 270 -27.27 8.43 -31.96
C GLU A 270 -26.91 7.06 -31.38
N LEU A 271 -26.26 7.05 -30.23
CA LEU A 271 -25.92 5.83 -29.50
C LEU A 271 -26.80 5.69 -28.26
N PRO A 272 -27.10 4.46 -27.83
CA PRO A 272 -27.93 4.26 -26.66
C PRO A 272 -27.26 4.83 -25.39
N PRO A 273 -28.04 5.29 -24.40
CA PRO A 273 -27.51 5.81 -23.14
C PRO A 273 -26.80 4.76 -22.29
N THR A 274 -26.93 3.47 -22.64
CA THR A 274 -26.30 2.32 -21.97
C THR A 274 -24.83 2.13 -22.31
N VAL A 275 -24.23 2.96 -23.18
CA VAL A 275 -22.80 2.87 -23.50
C VAL A 275 -21.97 3.27 -22.26
N GLY A 276 -21.13 2.36 -21.78
CA GLY A 276 -20.24 2.59 -20.63
C GLY A 276 -19.26 3.74 -20.84
N THR A 277 -18.88 4.42 -19.75
CA THR A 277 -17.96 5.57 -19.75
C THR A 277 -16.65 5.32 -20.53
N PRO A 278 -15.99 4.15 -20.43
CA PRO A 278 -14.78 3.86 -21.19
C PRO A 278 -15.01 3.90 -22.71
N ALA A 279 -16.11 3.32 -23.19
CA ALA A 279 -16.49 3.29 -24.60
C ALA A 279 -16.85 4.69 -25.12
N GLN A 280 -17.62 5.48 -24.34
CA GLN A 280 -17.92 6.87 -24.70
C GLN A 280 -16.65 7.70 -24.94
N ARG A 281 -15.64 7.53 -24.08
CA ARG A 281 -14.36 8.22 -24.19
C ARG A 281 -13.58 7.80 -25.44
N ALA A 282 -13.55 6.50 -25.75
CA ALA A 282 -12.88 5.99 -26.93
C ALA A 282 -13.53 6.50 -28.23
N LEU A 283 -14.86 6.56 -28.27
CA LEU A 283 -15.63 7.12 -29.38
C LEU A 283 -15.35 8.63 -29.55
N TYR A 284 -15.42 9.41 -28.46
CA TYR A 284 -15.13 10.85 -28.48
C TYR A 284 -13.71 11.13 -28.97
N ARG A 285 -12.71 10.41 -28.44
CA ARG A 285 -11.30 10.57 -28.84
C ARG A 285 -11.07 10.19 -30.30
N THR A 286 -11.72 9.14 -30.79
CA THR A 286 -11.65 8.75 -32.21
C THR A 286 -12.15 9.88 -33.11
N VAL A 287 -13.30 10.48 -32.78
CA VAL A 287 -13.84 11.62 -33.55
C VAL A 287 -12.89 12.82 -33.50
N GLN A 288 -12.39 13.17 -32.31
CA GLN A 288 -11.49 14.30 -32.13
C GLN A 288 -10.21 14.17 -32.96
N GLU A 289 -9.55 13.03 -32.86
CA GLU A 289 -8.31 12.75 -33.58
C GLU A 289 -8.56 12.67 -35.09
N ALA A 290 -9.64 12.02 -35.52
CA ALA A 290 -10.00 11.94 -36.94
C ALA A 290 -10.26 13.33 -37.54
N LEU A 291 -11.06 14.18 -36.90
CA LEU A 291 -11.31 15.55 -37.38
C LEU A 291 -10.04 16.42 -37.36
N THR A 292 -9.17 16.22 -36.38
CA THR A 292 -7.86 16.87 -36.34
C THR A 292 -7.01 16.44 -37.54
N ASN A 293 -7.02 15.16 -37.89
CA ASN A 293 -6.30 14.62 -39.04
C ASN A 293 -6.89 15.11 -40.36
N VAL A 294 -8.21 15.21 -40.50
CA VAL A 294 -8.84 15.83 -41.68
C VAL A 294 -8.35 17.27 -41.85
N ARG A 295 -8.38 18.06 -40.77
CA ARG A 295 -7.91 19.45 -40.81
C ARG A 295 -6.44 19.58 -41.20
N LYS A 296 -5.59 18.67 -40.73
CA LYS A 296 -4.14 18.67 -41.01
C LYS A 296 -3.80 18.16 -42.40
N HIS A 297 -4.41 17.05 -42.82
CA HIS A 297 -3.97 16.27 -43.98
C HIS A 297 -4.89 16.38 -45.19
N ALA A 298 -6.16 16.78 -45.01
CA ALA A 298 -7.13 16.95 -46.08
C ALA A 298 -7.80 18.34 -46.05
N PRO A 299 -7.03 19.44 -46.16
CA PRO A 299 -7.59 20.78 -46.05
C PRO A 299 -8.64 21.04 -47.14
N GLY A 300 -9.81 21.54 -46.72
CA GLY A 300 -10.96 21.79 -47.59
C GLY A 300 -11.78 20.55 -47.97
N ALA A 301 -11.49 19.38 -47.41
CA ALA A 301 -12.38 18.23 -47.50
C ALA A 301 -13.60 18.40 -46.57
N ASN A 302 -14.72 17.83 -46.99
CA ASN A 302 -15.89 17.66 -46.13
C ASN A 302 -15.73 16.35 -45.35
N ALA A 303 -16.14 16.35 -44.08
CA ALA A 303 -16.14 15.17 -43.23
C ALA A 303 -17.55 14.73 -42.87
N ARG A 304 -17.71 13.43 -42.62
CA ARG A 304 -18.94 12.83 -42.11
C ARG A 304 -18.59 11.95 -40.92
N VAL A 305 -19.30 12.15 -39.82
CA VAL A 305 -19.22 11.36 -38.59
C VAL A 305 -20.53 10.60 -38.46
N GLU A 306 -20.48 9.29 -38.56
CA GLU A 306 -21.63 8.39 -38.42
C GLU A 306 -21.47 7.55 -37.16
N LEU A 307 -22.38 7.74 -36.21
CA LEU A 307 -22.55 6.88 -35.04
C LEU A 307 -23.49 5.73 -35.41
N TRP A 308 -23.15 4.52 -35.02
CA TRP A 308 -23.94 3.34 -35.35
C TRP A 308 -23.89 2.30 -34.23
N GLN A 309 -24.95 1.49 -34.18
CA GLN A 309 -25.06 0.31 -33.35
C GLN A 309 -25.36 -0.90 -34.24
N ASP A 310 -24.70 -2.01 -33.98
CA ASP A 310 -24.89 -3.29 -34.66
C ASP A 310 -24.91 -4.42 -33.62
N GLY A 311 -26.12 -4.86 -33.26
CA GLY A 311 -26.35 -5.81 -32.17
C GLY A 311 -25.71 -5.33 -30.86
N ASP A 312 -24.76 -6.13 -30.35
CA ASP A 312 -23.99 -5.87 -29.13
C ASP A 312 -22.73 -5.03 -29.38
N ASN A 313 -22.63 -4.32 -30.51
CA ASN A 313 -21.51 -3.45 -30.82
C ASN A 313 -21.98 -2.03 -31.06
N VAL A 314 -21.16 -1.07 -30.63
CA VAL A 314 -21.30 0.35 -30.93
C VAL A 314 -20.05 0.87 -31.62
N GLY A 315 -20.21 1.87 -32.46
CA GLY A 315 -19.09 2.39 -33.22
C GLY A 315 -19.29 3.79 -33.75
N VAL A 316 -18.17 4.32 -34.26
CA VAL A 316 -18.15 5.57 -35.01
C VAL A 316 -17.36 5.37 -36.29
N THR A 317 -17.84 5.97 -37.36
CA THR A 317 -17.14 6.03 -38.64
C THR A 317 -16.97 7.49 -39.04
N VAL A 318 -15.72 7.91 -39.16
CA VAL A 318 -15.34 9.24 -39.65
C VAL A 318 -14.73 9.09 -41.02
N ALA A 319 -15.33 9.70 -42.03
CA ALA A 319 -14.84 9.69 -43.40
C ALA A 319 -14.78 11.11 -43.96
N ASN A 320 -13.73 11.43 -44.73
CA ASN A 320 -13.63 12.69 -45.45
C ASN A 320 -13.53 12.50 -46.96
N THR A 321 -13.88 13.52 -47.74
CA THR A 321 -13.67 13.58 -49.19
C THR A 321 -12.20 13.86 -49.53
N ALA A 322 -11.84 13.79 -50.82
CA ALA A 322 -10.52 14.21 -51.28
C ALA A 322 -10.21 15.67 -50.89
N PRO A 323 -8.93 16.01 -50.61
CA PRO A 323 -8.50 17.38 -50.35
C PRO A 323 -8.76 18.28 -51.55
N THR A 324 -9.28 19.48 -51.30
CA THR A 324 -9.50 20.51 -52.33
C THR A 324 -8.42 21.59 -52.33
N ARG A 325 -7.53 21.56 -51.32
CA ARG A 325 -6.39 22.46 -51.18
C ARG A 325 -5.10 21.66 -51.04
N PRO A 326 -3.96 22.17 -51.53
CA PRO A 326 -2.67 21.50 -51.36
C PRO A 326 -2.34 21.33 -49.88
N SER A 327 -2.01 20.10 -49.48
CA SER A 327 -1.56 19.82 -48.13
C SER A 327 -0.16 20.42 -47.92
N LEU A 328 -0.01 21.26 -46.89
CA LEU A 328 1.31 21.58 -46.38
C LEU A 328 1.89 20.28 -45.80
N SER A 329 3.02 19.82 -46.34
CA SER A 329 3.76 18.67 -45.83
C SER A 329 4.32 19.00 -44.45
N LEU A 330 3.48 18.80 -43.43
CA LEU A 330 3.84 18.90 -42.02
C LEU A 330 4.39 17.53 -41.59
N PRO A 331 5.54 17.45 -40.91
CA PRO A 331 5.97 16.22 -40.25
C PRO A 331 4.93 15.86 -39.20
N GLY A 332 4.20 14.75 -39.41
CA GLY A 332 3.22 14.25 -38.45
C GLY A 332 3.76 13.00 -37.78
N SER A 333 3.80 12.99 -36.45
CA SER A 333 4.01 11.73 -35.73
C SER A 333 2.80 10.83 -36.03
N GLN A 334 3.02 9.67 -36.65
CA GLN A 334 1.96 8.68 -36.93
C GLN A 334 1.38 8.05 -35.65
N GLN A 335 1.61 8.67 -34.49
CA GLN A 335 1.28 8.15 -33.16
C GLN A 335 -0.21 8.29 -32.82
N GLY A 336 -0.93 9.22 -33.45
CA GLY A 336 -2.36 9.42 -33.20
C GLY A 336 -3.19 8.16 -33.46
N LEU A 337 -3.00 7.52 -34.62
CA LEU A 337 -3.71 6.28 -34.98
C LEU A 337 -3.24 5.07 -34.17
N VAL A 338 -1.96 5.02 -33.79
CA VAL A 338 -1.41 3.95 -32.95
C VAL A 338 -2.08 3.96 -31.57
N GLY A 339 -2.13 5.12 -30.92
CA GLY A 339 -2.79 5.25 -29.62
C GLY A 339 -4.31 5.00 -29.65
N LEU A 340 -4.97 5.27 -30.78
CA LEU A 340 -6.37 4.87 -30.97
C LEU A 340 -6.54 3.34 -31.09
N ARG A 341 -5.61 2.64 -31.77
CA ARG A 341 -5.64 1.17 -31.86
C ARG A 341 -5.43 0.51 -30.51
N GLU A 342 -4.41 0.93 -29.76
CA GLU A 342 -4.14 0.41 -28.41
C GLU A 342 -5.35 0.58 -27.48
N ARG A 343 -6.04 1.72 -27.56
CA ARG A 343 -7.27 1.96 -26.80
C ARG A 343 -8.44 1.10 -27.25
N ALA A 344 -8.58 0.86 -28.55
CA ALA A 344 -9.59 -0.07 -29.05
C ALA A 344 -9.33 -1.49 -28.53
N ASP A 345 -8.07 -1.94 -28.55
CA ASP A 345 -7.67 -3.28 -28.07
C ASP A 345 -7.96 -3.47 -26.57
N ILE A 346 -7.70 -2.45 -25.74
CA ILE A 346 -8.03 -2.46 -24.30
C ILE A 346 -9.53 -2.66 -24.07
N LEU A 347 -10.38 -2.13 -24.95
CA LEU A 347 -11.83 -2.25 -24.88
C LEU A 347 -12.36 -3.44 -25.68
N HIS A 348 -11.50 -4.39 -26.07
CA HIS A 348 -11.87 -5.53 -26.92
C HIS A 348 -12.57 -5.13 -28.23
N GLY A 349 -12.26 -3.92 -28.72
CA GLY A 349 -12.75 -3.35 -29.95
C GLY A 349 -11.77 -3.49 -31.11
N THR A 350 -12.13 -2.92 -32.25
CA THR A 350 -11.31 -2.91 -33.48
C THR A 350 -11.30 -1.52 -34.09
N LEU A 351 -10.12 -1.03 -34.50
CA LEU A 351 -9.96 0.23 -35.23
C LEU A 351 -9.38 -0.02 -36.63
N GLU A 352 -10.14 0.37 -37.64
CA GLU A 352 -9.73 0.35 -39.05
C GLU A 352 -9.48 1.78 -39.53
N ALA A 353 -8.35 2.01 -40.19
CA ALA A 353 -8.00 3.31 -40.75
C ALA A 353 -7.33 3.14 -42.11
N GLY A 354 -7.84 3.82 -43.14
CA GLY A 354 -7.31 3.69 -44.50
C GLY A 354 -7.92 4.65 -45.52
N PRO A 355 -7.30 4.78 -46.70
CA PRO A 355 -7.81 5.61 -47.79
C PRO A 355 -9.13 5.07 -48.36
N THR A 356 -9.97 5.95 -48.87
CA THR A 356 -11.20 5.58 -49.59
C THR A 356 -10.97 5.61 -51.10
N ALA A 357 -11.78 4.84 -51.85
CA ALA A 357 -11.72 4.82 -53.32
C ALA A 357 -11.98 6.19 -53.97
N GLU A 358 -12.68 7.08 -53.24
CA GLU A 358 -13.00 8.45 -53.66
C GLU A 358 -11.87 9.46 -53.33
N GLY A 359 -10.68 8.98 -52.94
CA GLY A 359 -9.51 9.81 -52.65
C GLY A 359 -9.51 10.46 -51.26
N GLY A 360 -10.40 10.02 -50.37
CA GLY A 360 -10.52 10.45 -49.00
C GLY A 360 -9.83 9.52 -48.00
N TYR A 361 -10.16 9.67 -46.72
CA TYR A 361 -9.66 8.79 -45.65
C TYR A 361 -10.82 8.40 -44.71
N ARG A 362 -10.79 7.17 -44.20
CA ARG A 362 -11.81 6.63 -43.30
C ARG A 362 -11.16 6.07 -42.05
N VAL A 363 -11.73 6.41 -40.89
CA VAL A 363 -11.42 5.82 -39.59
C VAL A 363 -12.71 5.23 -39.02
N ARG A 364 -12.71 3.93 -38.71
CA ARG A 364 -13.84 3.20 -38.14
C ARG A 364 -13.42 2.55 -36.84
N LEU A 365 -14.12 2.88 -35.76
CA LEU A 365 -13.99 2.24 -34.45
C LEU A 365 -15.24 1.41 -34.18
N ARG A 366 -15.04 0.17 -33.71
CA ARG A 366 -16.09 -0.73 -33.22
C ARG A 366 -15.70 -1.23 -31.83
N ILE A 367 -16.61 -1.17 -30.87
CA ILE A 367 -16.41 -1.62 -29.48
C ILE A 367 -17.65 -2.42 -29.03
N PRO A 368 -17.50 -3.50 -28.24
CA PRO A 368 -18.64 -4.18 -27.63
C PRO A 368 -19.42 -3.27 -26.67
N LEU A 369 -20.75 -3.41 -26.63
CA LEU A 369 -21.64 -2.60 -25.80
C LEU A 369 -21.49 -2.91 -24.29
N GLY A 370 -21.07 -4.14 -23.95
CA GLY A 370 -21.03 -4.67 -22.58
C GLY A 370 -19.67 -4.62 -21.88
N THR A 371 -18.72 -3.79 -22.31
CA THR A 371 -17.48 -3.57 -21.55
C THR A 371 -17.71 -2.53 -20.47
N ASP A 372 -18.15 -2.98 -19.29
CA ASP A 372 -18.11 -2.20 -18.03
C ASP A 372 -16.68 -1.99 -17.54
#